data_AF-A0A2A2QEY6-F1
#
_entry.id   AF-A0A2A2QEY6-F1
#
_cell.length_a   1.000
_cell.length_b   1.000
_cell.length_c   1.000
_cell.angle_alpha   90.00
_cell.angle_beta   90.00
_cell.angle_gamma   90.00
#
_symmetry.space_group_name_H-M   'P 1'
#
loop_
_entity.id
_entity.type
_entity.pdbx_description
1 polymer ?
#
loop_
_entity_poly.entity_id
_entity_poly.type
_entity_poly.pdbx_seq_one_letter_code
_entity_poly.pdbx_strand_id
1 'polypeptide(L)'
;RKASGKGKVRSYPLVLLINGGSASASEIVAGCLQDLERAVVIGEQSFGKGSVQNILPLNDGSALRLTTAKYYTPSHKVIHERGISPNIVVPITDEDEAAIQLRRMPGGTNSIDDTLRLYPVAQQARLRDLVLADADPQLERAMDLLKGVRLLAKRSGAKSPRAEATTPDTKPVAPAAP
;
A
#
# COMPACT_ATOMS: atom_id res chain seq x y z
N ARG A 1 -7.78 -18.40 -9.83
CA ARG A 1 -8.74 -17.50 -10.53
C ARG A 1 -7.94 -16.58 -11.44
N LYS A 2 -8.26 -16.49 -12.75
CA LYS A 2 -7.58 -15.61 -13.71
C LYS A 2 -8.40 -14.32 -13.84
N ALA A 3 -7.78 -13.14 -13.70
CA ALA A 3 -8.47 -11.88 -13.90
C ALA A 3 -8.87 -11.74 -15.37
N SER A 4 -10.15 -11.47 -15.66
CA SER A 4 -10.66 -11.48 -17.05
C SER A 4 -10.38 -10.20 -17.82
N GLY A 5 -9.89 -9.14 -17.17
CA GLY A 5 -9.64 -7.83 -17.79
C GLY A 5 -10.88 -7.09 -18.29
N LYS A 6 -12.07 -7.71 -18.27
CA LYS A 6 -13.33 -7.14 -18.80
C LYS A 6 -13.98 -6.08 -17.90
N GLY A 7 -13.24 -5.50 -16.96
CA GLY A 7 -13.74 -4.46 -16.06
C GLY A 7 -13.73 -3.09 -16.72
N LYS A 8 -14.79 -2.29 -16.54
CA LYS A 8 -14.82 -0.88 -16.97
C LYS A 8 -13.70 -0.12 -16.24
N VAL A 9 -12.80 0.52 -16.98
CA VAL A 9 -11.75 1.37 -16.40
C VAL A 9 -12.42 2.46 -15.57
N ARG A 10 -11.98 2.63 -14.32
CA ARG A 10 -12.56 3.60 -13.39
C ARG A 10 -11.63 4.80 -13.21
N SER A 11 -12.16 5.99 -13.46
CA SER A 11 -11.44 7.28 -13.41
C SER A 11 -11.66 8.08 -12.13
N TYR A 12 -12.05 7.43 -11.02
CA TYR A 12 -12.17 8.13 -9.74
C TYR A 12 -10.79 8.50 -9.18
N PRO A 13 -10.67 9.66 -8.49
CA PRO A 13 -9.49 9.99 -7.69
C PRO A 13 -9.20 8.84 -6.70
N LEU A 14 -7.93 8.49 -6.57
CA LEU A 14 -7.48 7.39 -5.73
C LEU A 14 -6.35 7.86 -4.82
N VAL A 15 -6.48 7.55 -3.54
CA VAL A 15 -5.43 7.73 -2.53
C VAL A 15 -5.09 6.36 -1.97
N LEU A 16 -3.80 6.11 -1.78
CA LEU A 16 -3.27 4.87 -1.20
C LEU A 16 -2.60 5.20 0.13
N LEU A 17 -2.97 4.49 1.19
CA LEU A 17 -2.32 4.60 2.50
C LEU A 17 -1.24 3.53 2.61
N ILE A 18 -0.02 3.93 3.00
CA ILE A 18 1.11 3.03 3.27
C ILE A 18 1.79 3.40 4.59
N ASN A 19 2.47 2.42 5.17
CA ASN A 19 3.21 2.52 6.43
C ASN A 19 4.40 1.54 6.43
N GLY A 20 5.16 1.50 7.52
CA GLY A 20 6.28 0.57 7.70
C GLY A 20 5.90 -0.92 7.61
N GLY A 21 4.64 -1.27 7.87
CA GLY A 21 4.11 -2.63 7.68
C GLY A 21 3.82 -3.01 6.22
N SER A 22 3.81 -2.05 5.31
CA SER A 22 3.56 -2.28 3.88
C SER A 22 4.80 -2.92 3.23
N ALA A 23 4.70 -4.19 2.85
CA ALA A 23 5.82 -4.97 2.35
C ALA A 23 5.46 -5.85 1.14
N SER A 24 6.46 -6.21 0.32
CA SER A 24 6.34 -7.18 -0.78
C SER A 24 5.36 -6.71 -1.87
N ALA A 25 4.39 -7.53 -2.27
CA ALA A 25 3.44 -7.22 -3.34
C ALA A 25 2.72 -5.87 -3.15
N SER A 26 2.44 -5.46 -1.91
CA SER A 26 1.84 -4.16 -1.60
C SER A 26 2.73 -2.99 -2.05
N GLU A 27 4.05 -3.13 -1.93
CA GLU A 27 5.01 -2.10 -2.36
C GLU A 27 5.09 -2.02 -3.88
N ILE A 28 5.00 -3.15 -4.56
CA ILE A 28 4.95 -3.19 -6.04
C ILE A 28 3.68 -2.46 -6.51
N VAL A 29 2.53 -2.74 -5.89
CA VAL A 29 1.27 -2.07 -6.24
C VAL A 29 1.34 -0.57 -5.96
N ALA A 30 1.84 -0.18 -4.79
CA ALA A 30 2.00 1.23 -4.42
C ALA A 30 2.93 1.98 -5.39
N GLY A 31 4.11 1.42 -5.67
CA GLY A 31 5.08 2.01 -6.59
C GLY A 31 4.57 2.11 -8.02
N CYS A 32 3.87 1.09 -8.53
CA CYS A 32 3.26 1.14 -9.86
C CYS A 32 2.16 2.21 -9.95
N LEU A 33 1.26 2.28 -8.95
CA LEU A 33 0.18 3.27 -8.96
C LEU A 33 0.70 4.70 -8.79
N GLN A 34 1.79 4.87 -8.03
CA GLN A 34 2.47 6.15 -7.86
C GLN A 34 3.17 6.59 -9.16
N ASP A 35 3.98 5.72 -9.77
CA ASP A 35 4.73 6.05 -10.98
C ASP A 35 3.83 6.29 -12.21
N LEU A 36 2.68 5.63 -12.25
CA LEU A 36 1.67 5.84 -13.30
C LEU A 36 0.75 7.04 -13.02
N GLU A 37 1.05 7.83 -11.97
CA GLU A 37 0.24 8.97 -11.52
C GLU A 37 -1.24 8.61 -11.29
N ARG A 38 -1.52 7.32 -11.04
CA ARG A 38 -2.89 6.82 -10.87
C ARG A 38 -3.40 7.09 -9.47
N ALA A 39 -2.53 7.06 -8.47
CA ALA A 39 -2.88 7.30 -7.08
C ALA A 39 -1.88 8.23 -6.40
N VAL A 40 -2.37 9.03 -5.46
CA VAL A 40 -1.52 9.74 -4.51
C VAL A 40 -1.27 8.82 -3.32
N VAL A 41 -0.01 8.56 -3.01
CA VAL A 41 0.40 7.74 -1.86
C VAL A 41 0.59 8.63 -0.64
N ILE A 42 -0.01 8.28 0.49
CA ILE A 42 0.01 9.03 1.75
C ILE A 42 0.41 8.09 2.88
N GLY A 43 1.10 8.62 3.90
CA GLY A 43 1.42 7.92 5.13
C GLY A 43 2.91 7.96 5.41
N GLU A 44 3.52 6.80 5.60
CA GLU A 44 4.94 6.66 5.95
C GLU A 44 5.68 5.72 5.01
N GLN A 45 7.00 5.72 5.08
CA GLN A 45 7.84 4.89 4.22
C GLN A 45 7.52 3.40 4.41
N SER A 46 7.42 2.66 3.30
CA SER A 46 7.18 1.22 3.33
C SER A 46 8.45 0.42 3.67
N PHE A 47 8.30 -0.88 3.93
CA PHE A 47 9.34 -1.72 4.53
C PHE A 47 10.63 -1.88 3.68
N GLY A 48 10.51 -1.99 2.36
CA GLY A 48 11.62 -2.31 1.45
C GLY A 48 11.83 -3.80 1.18
N LYS A 49 10.77 -4.63 1.25
CA LYS A 49 10.83 -6.07 0.94
C LYS A 49 10.68 -6.31 -0.57
N GLY A 50 11.63 -5.77 -1.33
CA GLY A 50 11.65 -5.80 -2.78
C GLY A 50 12.40 -6.97 -3.42
N SER A 51 12.53 -8.14 -2.79
CA SER A 51 13.31 -9.27 -3.33
C SER A 51 12.46 -10.52 -3.57
N VAL A 52 12.75 -11.25 -4.65
CA VAL A 52 12.15 -12.57 -4.94
C VAL A 52 13.04 -13.67 -4.38
N GLN A 53 12.45 -14.57 -3.61
CA GLN A 53 13.14 -15.71 -3.01
C GLN A 53 12.49 -16.99 -3.52
N ASN A 54 13.31 -17.96 -3.93
CA ASN A 54 12.88 -19.30 -4.29
C ASN A 54 13.38 -20.30 -3.25
N ILE A 55 12.59 -21.34 -2.98
CA ILE A 55 12.96 -22.40 -2.04
C ILE A 55 13.30 -23.64 -2.88
N LEU A 56 14.56 -24.02 -2.88
CA LEU A 56 15.07 -25.18 -3.61
C LEU A 56 15.23 -26.34 -2.64
N PRO A 57 14.44 -27.43 -2.75
CA PRO A 57 14.60 -28.60 -1.89
C PRO A 57 15.92 -29.32 -2.19
N LEU A 58 16.54 -29.88 -1.15
CA LEU A 58 17.76 -30.68 -1.23
C LEU A 58 17.44 -32.16 -0.93
N ASN A 59 18.32 -33.06 -1.38
CA ASN A 59 18.09 -34.50 -1.33
C ASN A 59 17.99 -35.08 0.09
N ASP A 60 18.50 -34.37 1.10
CA ASP A 60 18.48 -34.75 2.52
C ASP A 60 17.23 -34.25 3.26
N GLY A 61 16.28 -33.62 2.55
CA GLY A 61 15.07 -33.04 3.12
C GLY A 61 15.23 -31.60 3.63
N SER A 62 16.43 -31.02 3.55
CA SER A 62 16.65 -29.59 3.79
C SER A 62 16.26 -28.75 2.57
N ALA A 63 16.32 -27.42 2.67
CA ALA A 63 16.02 -26.53 1.56
C ALA A 63 16.88 -25.26 1.55
N LEU A 64 17.28 -24.83 0.35
CA LEU A 64 18.02 -23.59 0.12
C LEU A 64 17.04 -22.47 -0.24
N ARG A 65 17.04 -21.39 0.56
CA ARG A 65 16.32 -20.16 0.24
C ARG A 65 17.21 -19.22 -0.55
N LEU A 66 17.01 -19.13 -1.85
CA LEU A 66 17.83 -18.36 -2.77
C LEU A 66 17.10 -17.09 -3.24
N THR A 67 17.70 -15.93 -3.01
CA THR A 67 17.24 -14.67 -3.59
C THR A 67 17.65 -14.60 -5.07
N THR A 68 16.69 -14.46 -5.97
CA THR A 68 16.90 -14.57 -7.43
C THR A 68 16.67 -13.27 -8.19
N ALA A 69 15.89 -12.34 -7.63
CA ALA A 69 15.57 -11.09 -8.30
C ALA A 69 15.23 -9.96 -7.31
N LYS A 70 15.21 -8.74 -7.82
CA LYS A 70 14.69 -7.53 -7.15
C LYS A 70 13.51 -6.97 -7.94
N TYR A 71 12.56 -6.37 -7.23
CA TYR A 71 11.46 -5.64 -7.82
C TYR A 71 11.85 -4.19 -8.08
N TYR A 72 11.44 -3.71 -9.25
CA TYR A 72 11.58 -2.33 -9.69
C TYR A 72 10.22 -1.77 -10.03
N THR A 73 10.02 -0.50 -9.76
CA THR A 73 8.83 0.23 -10.19
C THR A 73 8.93 0.57 -11.70
N PRO A 74 7.83 1.00 -12.36
CA PRO A 74 7.86 1.40 -13.78
C PRO A 74 8.90 2.48 -14.12
N SER A 75 9.21 3.37 -13.19
CA SER A 75 10.29 4.36 -13.32
C SER A 75 11.70 3.82 -13.00
N HIS A 76 11.86 2.50 -12.92
CA HIS A 76 13.10 1.80 -12.59
C HIS A 76 13.68 2.09 -11.19
N LYS A 77 12.85 2.50 -10.21
CA LYS A 77 13.30 2.63 -8.82
C LYS A 77 13.37 1.25 -8.16
N VAL A 78 14.45 0.98 -7.44
CA VAL A 78 14.61 -0.25 -6.65
C VAL A 78 13.80 -0.17 -5.37
N ILE A 79 12.96 -1.17 -5.10
CA ILE A 79 12.14 -1.26 -3.88
C ILE A 79 12.96 -1.85 -2.73
N HIS A 80 13.86 -2.79 -3.01
CA HIS A 80 14.62 -3.49 -1.97
C HIS A 80 15.46 -2.51 -1.13
N GLU A 81 15.40 -2.64 0.20
CA GLU A 81 16.08 -1.81 1.22
C GLU A 81 15.67 -0.32 1.26
N ARG A 82 14.84 0.13 0.30
CA ARG A 82 14.37 1.52 0.23
C ARG A 82 12.88 1.66 0.48
N GLY A 83 12.08 0.69 0.08
CA GLY A 83 10.62 0.79 0.08
C GLY A 83 10.10 1.84 -0.90
N ILE A 84 8.86 2.25 -0.68
CA ILE A 84 8.13 3.29 -1.41
C ILE A 84 8.00 4.49 -0.48
N SER A 85 8.49 5.64 -0.93
CA SER A 85 8.27 6.91 -0.24
C SER A 85 6.89 7.46 -0.61
N PRO A 86 6.07 7.90 0.35
CA PRO A 86 4.77 8.49 0.06
C PRO A 86 4.92 9.85 -0.64
N ASN A 87 3.92 10.25 -1.43
CA ASN A 87 3.85 11.59 -1.99
C ASN A 87 3.58 12.64 -0.91
N ILE A 88 2.81 12.28 0.11
CA ILE A 88 2.52 13.13 1.27
C ILE A 88 2.85 12.34 2.53
N VAL A 89 3.88 12.78 3.25
CA VAL A 89 4.26 12.18 4.53
C VAL A 89 3.29 12.63 5.61
N VAL A 90 2.72 11.67 6.34
CA VAL A 90 1.85 11.90 7.49
C VAL A 90 2.32 10.98 8.61
N PRO A 91 3.26 11.45 9.45
CA PRO A 91 3.78 10.64 10.54
C PRO A 91 2.70 10.43 11.60
N ILE A 92 2.65 9.23 12.16
CA ILE A 92 1.85 8.89 13.34
C ILE A 92 2.77 8.27 14.38
N THR A 93 2.37 8.26 15.66
CA THR A 93 3.16 7.59 16.70
C THR A 93 2.91 6.09 16.68
N ASP A 94 3.84 5.30 17.24
CA ASP A 94 3.66 3.84 17.40
C ASP A 94 2.36 3.50 18.16
N GLU A 95 1.98 4.35 19.11
CA GLU A 95 0.74 4.19 19.88
C GLU A 95 -0.51 4.52 19.06
N ASP A 96 -0.44 5.52 18.17
CA ASP A 96 -1.52 5.80 17.21
C ASP A 96 -1.69 4.62 16.26
N GLU A 97 -0.59 4.06 15.75
CA GLU A 97 -0.61 2.87 14.88
C GLU A 97 -1.20 1.66 15.62
N ALA A 98 -0.78 1.42 16.86
CA ALA A 98 -1.34 0.38 17.71
C ALA A 98 -2.85 0.59 17.96
N ALA A 99 -3.28 1.81 18.24
CA ALA A 99 -4.68 2.14 18.43
C ALA A 99 -5.52 1.95 17.16
N ILE A 100 -5.00 2.34 16.00
CA ILE A 100 -5.63 2.07 14.69
C ILE A 100 -5.73 0.56 14.45
N GLN A 101 -4.67 -0.20 14.74
CA GLN A 101 -4.64 -1.65 14.56
C GLN A 101 -5.66 -2.34 15.48
N LEU A 102 -5.70 -1.99 16.76
CA LEU A 102 -6.65 -2.51 17.75
C LEU A 102 -8.10 -2.30 17.31
N ARG A 103 -8.44 -1.13 16.77
CA ARG A 103 -9.78 -0.86 16.21
C ARG A 103 -10.14 -1.76 15.05
N ARG A 104 -9.17 -2.14 14.23
CA ARG A 104 -9.35 -2.98 13.03
C ARG A 104 -9.37 -4.47 13.34
N MET A 105 -9.04 -4.89 14.57
CA MET A 105 -9.08 -6.30 14.97
C MET A 105 -10.52 -6.82 15.09
N PRO A 106 -10.75 -8.13 14.86
CA PRO A 106 -12.05 -8.74 15.12
C PRO A 106 -12.49 -8.54 16.58
N GLY A 107 -13.70 -8.01 16.79
CA GLY A 107 -14.21 -7.61 18.10
C GLY A 107 -14.13 -6.11 18.38
N GLY A 108 -13.29 -5.38 17.64
CA GLY A 108 -13.21 -3.91 17.65
C GLY A 108 -13.06 -3.32 19.05
N THR A 109 -13.79 -2.24 19.32
CA THR A 109 -13.81 -1.57 20.63
C THR A 109 -14.48 -2.40 21.73
N ASN A 110 -15.29 -3.40 21.38
CA ASN A 110 -16.05 -4.20 22.35
C ASN A 110 -15.17 -5.19 23.14
N SER A 111 -14.04 -5.61 22.58
CA SER A 111 -13.07 -6.52 23.20
C SER A 111 -11.73 -5.84 23.51
N ILE A 112 -11.74 -4.51 23.60
CA ILE A 112 -10.52 -3.73 23.78
C ILE A 112 -9.84 -4.06 25.11
N ASP A 113 -10.61 -4.23 26.18
CA ASP A 113 -10.09 -4.47 27.53
C ASP A 113 -9.29 -5.77 27.62
N ASP A 114 -9.76 -6.82 26.95
CA ASP A 114 -9.05 -8.09 26.89
C ASP A 114 -7.77 -7.99 26.06
N THR A 115 -7.79 -7.19 24.99
CA THR A 115 -6.64 -7.02 24.09
C THR A 115 -5.56 -6.12 24.71
N LEU A 116 -5.97 -5.08 25.46
CA LEU A 116 -5.06 -4.18 26.15
C LEU A 116 -4.23 -4.90 27.23
N ARG A 117 -4.70 -6.03 27.77
CA ARG A 117 -3.92 -6.85 28.72
C ARG A 117 -2.63 -7.41 28.11
N LEU A 118 -2.51 -7.45 26.79
CA LEU A 118 -1.29 -7.85 26.08
C LEU A 118 -0.22 -6.75 26.05
N TYR A 119 -0.57 -5.52 26.43
CA TYR A 119 0.33 -4.36 26.44
C TYR A 119 0.82 -4.04 27.86
N PRO A 120 2.00 -3.41 28.02
CA PRO A 120 2.50 -2.97 29.30
C PRO A 120 1.49 -2.06 30.03
N VAL A 121 1.32 -2.25 31.35
CA VAL A 121 0.33 -1.52 32.16
C VAL A 121 0.44 0.00 31.99
N ALA A 122 1.66 0.51 31.86
CA ALA A 122 1.91 1.94 31.66
C ALA A 122 1.30 2.51 30.36
N GLN A 123 1.08 1.68 29.33
CA GLN A 123 0.54 2.10 28.03
C GLN A 123 -0.98 1.88 27.92
N GLN A 124 -1.58 1.04 28.76
CA GLN A 124 -2.98 0.59 28.60
C GLN A 124 -3.99 1.74 28.64
N ALA A 125 -3.83 2.68 29.59
CA ALA A 125 -4.74 3.83 29.71
C ALA A 125 -4.66 4.72 28.46
N ARG A 126 -3.44 5.04 28.01
CA ARG A 126 -3.21 5.88 26.83
C ARG A 126 -3.74 5.24 25.55
N LEU A 127 -3.46 3.95 25.34
CA LEU A 127 -3.97 3.20 24.19
C LEU A 127 -5.50 3.12 24.20
N ARG A 128 -6.12 2.95 25.36
CA ARG A 128 -7.58 2.99 25.50
C ARG A 128 -8.13 4.34 25.01
N ASP A 129 -7.56 5.43 25.49
CA ASP A 129 -8.01 6.78 25.13
C ASP A 129 -7.84 7.05 23.64
N LEU A 130 -6.69 6.66 23.05
CA LEU A 130 -6.43 6.80 21.62
C LEU A 130 -7.40 5.99 20.76
N VAL A 131 -7.73 4.76 21.18
CA VAL A 131 -8.71 3.93 20.47
C VAL A 131 -10.11 4.56 20.55
N LEU A 132 -10.51 5.06 21.72
CA LEU A 132 -11.81 5.70 21.91
C LEU A 132 -11.92 7.06 21.23
N ALA A 133 -10.81 7.77 21.05
CA ALA A 133 -10.76 9.04 20.32
C ALA A 133 -11.08 8.89 18.83
N ASP A 134 -10.99 7.67 18.28
CA ASP A 134 -11.27 7.32 16.89
C ASP A 134 -10.51 8.15 15.83
N ALA A 135 -9.39 8.76 16.21
CA ALA A 135 -8.59 9.58 15.29
C ALA A 135 -7.73 8.71 14.36
N ASP A 136 -7.75 8.98 13.05
CA ASP A 136 -6.81 8.38 12.08
C ASP A 136 -6.27 9.52 11.19
N PRO A 137 -5.17 10.18 11.58
CA PRO A 137 -4.64 11.35 10.88
C PRO A 137 -4.31 11.08 9.40
N GLN A 138 -3.87 9.86 9.08
CA GLN A 138 -3.54 9.47 7.71
C GLN A 138 -4.81 9.35 6.86
N LEU A 139 -5.86 8.73 7.40
CA LEU A 139 -7.16 8.63 6.74
C LEU A 139 -7.83 10.00 6.58
N GLU A 140 -7.82 10.82 7.62
CA GLU A 140 -8.36 12.19 7.59
C GLU A 140 -7.69 13.02 6.50
N ARG A 141 -6.35 13.00 6.44
CA ARG A 141 -5.59 13.68 5.39
C ARG A 141 -5.95 13.17 3.99
N ALA A 142 -6.12 11.85 3.83
CA ALA A 142 -6.55 11.26 2.55
C ALA A 142 -7.95 11.72 2.14
N MET A 143 -8.89 11.77 3.09
CA MET A 143 -10.24 12.26 2.84
C MET A 143 -10.24 13.73 2.42
N ASP A 144 -9.46 14.56 3.09
CA ASP A 144 -9.37 15.98 2.77
C ASP A 144 -8.75 16.24 1.41
N LEU A 145 -7.73 15.47 1.03
CA LEU A 145 -7.18 15.50 -0.32
C LEU A 145 -8.24 15.13 -1.37
N LEU A 146 -8.98 14.04 -1.17
CA LEU A 146 -10.04 13.61 -2.09
C LEU A 146 -11.17 14.64 -2.20
N LYS A 147 -11.59 15.23 -1.07
CA LYS A 147 -12.57 16.34 -1.06
C LYS A 147 -12.05 17.54 -1.83
N GLY A 148 -10.79 17.93 -1.61
CA GLY A 148 -10.13 19.05 -2.29
C GLY A 148 -10.09 18.85 -3.80
N VAL A 149 -9.63 17.69 -4.27
CA VAL A 149 -9.64 17.32 -5.70
C VAL A 149 -11.05 17.38 -6.27
N ARG A 150 -12.05 16.88 -5.55
CA ARG A 150 -13.46 16.93 -5.99
C ARG A 150 -14.00 18.35 -6.09
N LEU A 151 -13.68 19.23 -5.14
CA LEU A 151 -14.13 20.62 -5.13
C LEU A 151 -13.49 21.42 -6.28
N LEU A 152 -12.19 21.22 -6.54
CA LEU A 152 -11.50 21.87 -7.66
C LEU A 152 -11.99 21.33 -9.01
N ALA A 153 -12.18 20.02 -9.16
CA ALA A 153 -12.71 19.44 -10.39
C ALA A 153 -14.12 19.98 -10.75
N LYS A 154 -14.96 20.22 -9.73
CA LYS A 154 -16.28 20.88 -9.92
C LYS A 154 -16.14 22.33 -10.40
N ARG A 155 -15.14 23.08 -9.93
CA ARG A 155 -14.90 24.47 -10.32
C ARG A 155 -14.35 24.60 -11.73
N SER A 156 -13.48 23.69 -12.17
CA SER A 156 -12.84 23.76 -13.48
C SER A 156 -13.74 23.31 -14.65
N GLY A 157 -14.99 22.90 -14.41
CA GLY A 157 -15.85 22.31 -15.45
C GLY A 157 -15.26 21.06 -16.12
N ALA A 158 -14.17 20.53 -15.57
CA ALA A 158 -13.38 19.49 -16.19
C ALA A 158 -14.11 18.15 -16.09
N LYS A 159 -14.52 17.61 -17.24
CA LYS A 159 -14.87 16.19 -17.34
C LYS A 159 -13.70 15.38 -16.78
N SER A 160 -14.01 14.46 -15.87
CA SER A 160 -13.07 13.49 -15.28
C SER A 160 -12.04 13.01 -16.31
N PRO A 161 -10.73 12.98 -15.99
CA PRO A 161 -9.69 12.69 -16.95
C PRO A 161 -9.98 11.34 -17.62
N ARG A 162 -10.25 11.43 -18.92
CA ARG A 162 -10.58 10.30 -19.78
C ARG A 162 -9.28 9.54 -19.96
N ALA A 163 -9.22 8.29 -19.50
CA ALA A 163 -8.10 7.41 -19.77
C ALA A 163 -8.07 7.14 -21.27
N GLU A 164 -7.18 7.80 -22.00
CA GLU A 164 -6.78 7.35 -23.34
C GLU A 164 -6.03 6.04 -23.16
N ALA A 165 -6.71 4.95 -23.50
CA ALA A 165 -6.09 3.64 -23.62
C ALA A 165 -5.21 3.67 -24.88
N THR A 166 -3.93 3.96 -24.72
CA THR A 166 -2.92 3.64 -25.72
C THR A 166 -2.74 2.13 -25.72
N THR A 167 -3.30 1.46 -26.74
CA THR A 167 -2.99 0.06 -27.04
C THR A 167 -1.50 -0.07 -27.36
N PRO A 168 -0.72 -0.91 -26.67
CA PRO A 168 0.62 -1.23 -27.13
C PRO A 168 0.51 -2.08 -28.39
N ASP A 169 1.07 -1.57 -29.47
CA ASP A 169 1.23 -2.28 -30.74
C ASP A 169 2.13 -3.50 -30.51
N THR A 170 1.53 -4.69 -30.48
CA THR A 170 2.26 -5.95 -30.24
C THR A 170 2.70 -6.51 -31.59
N LYS A 171 3.91 -6.16 -32.03
CA LYS A 171 4.60 -6.97 -33.04
C LYS A 171 5.08 -8.27 -32.40
N PRO A 172 4.80 -9.44 -33.00
CA PRO A 172 5.31 -10.71 -32.51
C PRO A 172 6.83 -10.79 -32.72
N VAL A 173 7.58 -11.01 -31.64
CA VAL A 173 9.00 -11.36 -31.69
C VAL A 173 9.10 -12.82 -32.15
N ALA A 174 9.79 -13.05 -33.27
CA ALA A 174 10.05 -14.38 -33.82
C ALA A 174 10.96 -15.21 -32.89
N PRO A 175 10.85 -16.56 -32.91
CA PRO A 175 11.70 -17.41 -32.09
C PRO A 175 13.13 -17.44 -32.64
N ALA A 176 14.11 -17.24 -31.76
CA ALA A 176 15.51 -17.50 -32.04
C ALA A 176 15.82 -18.99 -31.84
N ALA A 177 16.37 -19.61 -32.87
CA ALA A 177 17.03 -20.91 -32.89
C ALA A 177 18.01 -20.89 -34.10
N PRO A 178 19.03 -21.76 -34.18
CA PRO A 178 19.30 -22.96 -33.38
C PRO A 178 20.27 -22.79 -32.21
#